data_AF-A0A5C3NMS9-F1
#
_entry.id   AF-A0A5C3NMS9-F1
#
_cell.length_a   1.000
_cell.length_b   1.000
_cell.length_c   1.000
_cell.angle_alpha   90.00
_cell.angle_beta   90.00
_cell.angle_gamma   90.00
#
_symmetry.space_group_name_H-M   'P 1'
#
loop_
_entity.id
_entity.type
_entity.pdbx_description
1 polymer ?
#
loop_
_entity_poly.entity_id
_entity_poly.type
_entity_poly.pdbx_seq_one_letter_code
_entity_poly.pdbx_strand_id
1 'polypeptide(L)'
;MDASELGRWTRFAGKGGIGKCTALQDCIAEEPQDLMFMKDDEIIVLMQIPGHVDLYLGYCEGVVGNFHGDAVRFHGRLKKPVLTKRGSAAS
;
A
#
# COMPACT_ATOMS: atom_id res chain seq x y z
N MET A 1 -3.78 -8.79 8.71
CA MET A 1 -5.02 -8.04 8.36
C MET A 1 -6.23 -8.91 8.63
N ASP A 2 -7.29 -8.37 9.25
CA ASP A 2 -8.60 -9.03 9.21
C ASP A 2 -9.32 -8.77 7.86
N ALA A 3 -10.35 -9.55 7.54
CA ALA A 3 -11.09 -9.42 6.27
C ALA A 3 -11.74 -8.02 6.09
N SER A 4 -12.15 -7.39 7.20
CA SER A 4 -12.76 -6.06 7.19
C SER A 4 -11.74 -4.96 6.85
N GLU A 5 -10.52 -5.06 7.38
CA GLU A 5 -9.37 -4.22 7.03
C GLU A 5 -8.97 -4.41 5.57
N LEU A 6 -8.84 -5.66 5.12
CA LEU A 6 -8.49 -5.95 3.73
C LEU A 6 -9.49 -5.32 2.76
N GLY A 7 -10.79 -5.52 2.98
CA GLY A 7 -11.83 -4.91 2.14
C GLY A 7 -11.85 -3.38 2.20
N ARG A 8 -11.44 -2.76 3.31
CA ARG A 8 -11.25 -1.29 3.39
C ARG A 8 -10.07 -0.84 2.53
N TRP A 9 -8.95 -1.53 2.60
CA TRP A 9 -7.76 -1.22 1.80
C TRP A 9 -7.99 -1.38 0.31
N THR A 10 -8.60 -2.48 -0.14
CA THR A 10 -8.93 -2.69 -1.55
C THR A 10 -9.83 -1.58 -2.11
N ARG A 11 -10.85 -1.15 -1.34
CA ARG A 11 -11.71 -0.01 -1.73
C ARG A 11 -10.95 1.31 -1.78
N PHE A 12 -9.98 1.52 -0.89
CA PHE A 12 -9.15 2.72 -0.91
C PHE A 12 -8.18 2.71 -2.10
N ALA A 13 -7.62 1.54 -2.43
CA ALA A 13 -6.79 1.34 -3.62
C ALA A 13 -7.56 1.70 -4.91
N GLY A 14 -8.82 1.27 -5.02
CA GLY A 14 -9.69 1.64 -6.15
C GLY A 14 -9.97 3.15 -6.30
N LYS A 15 -9.65 3.96 -5.27
CA LYS A 15 -9.70 5.43 -5.32
C LYS A 15 -8.34 6.07 -5.59
N GLY A 16 -7.30 5.27 -5.85
CA GLY A 16 -5.94 5.69 -6.11
C GLY A 16 -5.07 5.90 -4.85
N GLY A 17 -5.54 5.47 -3.67
CA GLY A 17 -4.75 5.52 -2.44
C GLY A 17 -4.21 6.91 -2.08
N ILE A 18 -3.00 6.95 -1.52
CA ILE A 18 -2.23 8.19 -1.29
C ILE A 18 -1.31 8.55 -2.46
N GLY A 19 -1.15 7.67 -3.43
CA GLY A 19 -0.31 7.87 -4.60
C GLY A 19 -0.04 6.58 -5.35
N LYS A 20 0.83 6.65 -6.34
CA LYS A 20 1.22 5.51 -7.18
C LYS A 20 2.74 5.45 -7.35
N CYS A 21 3.23 4.27 -7.62
CA CYS A 21 4.60 4.03 -8.06
C CYS A 21 4.64 2.94 -9.13
N THR A 22 5.76 2.87 -9.86
CA THR A 22 6.07 1.77 -10.77
C THR A 22 7.22 0.96 -10.22
N ALA A 23 7.10 -0.36 -10.21
CA ALA A 23 8.17 -1.26 -9.83
C ALA A 23 9.38 -1.14 -10.77
N LEU A 24 10.58 -1.03 -10.20
CA LEU A 24 11.84 -0.94 -10.95
C LEU A 24 12.47 -2.31 -11.22
N GLN A 25 12.07 -3.30 -10.43
CA GLN A 25 12.56 -4.68 -10.46
C GLN A 25 11.48 -5.63 -9.97
N ASP A 26 11.69 -6.92 -10.20
CA ASP A 26 10.86 -7.96 -9.62
C ASP A 26 11.08 -8.02 -8.11
N CYS A 27 10.00 -8.22 -7.35
CA CYS A 27 10.02 -8.42 -5.92
C CYS A 27 9.25 -9.69 -5.57
N ILE A 28 9.97 -10.68 -5.03
CA ILE A 28 9.40 -11.93 -4.55
C ILE A 28 9.09 -11.75 -3.07
N ALA A 29 7.84 -12.01 -2.68
CA ALA A 29 7.44 -11.97 -1.28
C ALA A 29 8.20 -13.03 -0.46
N GLU A 30 8.88 -12.62 0.61
CA GLU A 30 9.58 -13.52 1.53
C GLU A 30 8.70 -13.88 2.73
N GLU A 31 7.87 -12.93 3.17
CA GLU A 31 6.90 -13.09 4.24
C GLU A 31 5.44 -13.00 3.74
N PRO A 32 4.46 -13.56 4.48
CA PRO A 32 3.04 -13.49 4.11
C PRO A 32 2.47 -12.06 4.03
N GLN A 33 3.20 -11.09 4.59
CA GLN A 33 2.83 -9.69 4.62
C GLN A 33 3.45 -8.89 3.48
N ASP A 34 4.40 -9.47 2.72
CA ASP A 34 5.08 -8.78 1.63
C ASP A 34 4.22 -8.75 0.37
N LEU A 35 4.34 -7.65 -0.37
CA LEU A 35 3.70 -7.48 -1.66
C LEU A 35 4.62 -8.02 -2.74
N MET A 36 4.16 -9.06 -3.43
CA MET A 36 4.80 -9.52 -4.66
C MET A 36 4.41 -8.61 -5.82
N PHE A 37 5.37 -8.28 -6.68
CA PHE A 37 5.15 -7.54 -7.92
C PHE A 37 6.29 -7.79 -8.90
N MET A 38 6.02 -7.60 -10.19
CA MET A 38 6.98 -7.69 -11.26
C MET A 38 7.46 -6.29 -11.66
N LYS A 39 8.64 -6.23 -12.29
CA LYS A 39 9.14 -4.99 -12.89
C LYS A 39 8.08 -4.39 -13.83
N ASP A 40 7.97 -3.08 -13.79
CA ASP A 40 7.02 -2.25 -14.55
C ASP A 40 5.54 -2.33 -14.07
N ASP A 41 5.23 -3.12 -13.05
CA ASP A 41 3.90 -3.09 -12.41
C ASP A 41 3.60 -1.73 -11.79
N GLU A 42 2.33 -1.30 -11.91
CA GLU A 42 1.82 -0.13 -11.19
C GLU A 42 1.29 -0.55 -9.82
N ILE A 43 1.83 0.06 -8.77
CA ILE A 43 1.44 -0.20 -7.39
C ILE A 43 0.70 1.03 -6.85
N ILE A 44 -0.47 0.82 -6.26
CA ILE A 44 -1.19 1.87 -5.53
C ILE A 44 -0.67 1.91 -4.10
N VAL A 45 -0.12 3.06 -3.70
CA VAL A 45 0.41 3.25 -2.35
C VAL A 45 -0.72 3.62 -1.41
N LEU A 46 -0.88 2.85 -0.33
CA LEU A 46 -2.00 2.99 0.61
C LEU A 46 -1.58 3.77 1.87
N MET A 47 -0.41 3.46 2.42
CA MET A 47 0.15 4.16 3.56
C MET A 47 1.66 3.95 3.66
N GLN A 48 2.35 4.85 4.35
CA GLN A 48 3.68 4.59 4.88
C GLN A 48 3.53 3.90 6.24
N ILE A 49 4.28 2.84 6.50
CA ILE A 49 4.23 2.10 7.76
C ILE A 49 4.84 2.96 8.88
N PRO A 50 4.08 3.34 9.92
CA PRO A 50 4.59 4.18 10.99
C PRO A 50 5.75 3.52 11.74
N GLY A 51 6.80 4.28 12.01
CA GLY A 51 7.99 3.77 12.72
C GLY A 51 9.00 3.03 11.85
N HIS A 52 8.70 2.81 10.57
CA HIS A 52 9.60 2.20 9.60
C HIS A 52 10.04 3.22 8.56
N VAL A 53 11.33 3.16 8.20
CA VAL A 53 11.90 3.98 7.12
C VAL A 53 11.66 3.26 5.81
N ASP A 54 11.13 3.99 4.83
CA ASP A 54 10.97 3.52 3.44
C ASP A 54 10.13 2.24 3.27
N LEU A 55 9.28 1.91 4.24
CA LEU A 55 8.35 0.79 4.18
C LEU A 55 6.92 1.29 3.97
N TYR A 56 6.22 0.69 3.03
CA TYR A 56 4.89 1.11 2.60
C TYR A 56 3.93 -0.07 2.52
N LEU A 57 2.65 0.20 2.69
CA LEU A 57 1.58 -0.72 2.32
C LEU A 57 1.12 -0.38 0.89
N GLY A 58 1.13 -1.37 0.01
CA GLY A 58 0.74 -1.25 -1.38
C GLY A 58 -0.43 -2.15 -1.75
N TYR A 59 -1.00 -1.87 -2.91
CA TYR A 59 -1.95 -2.74 -3.60
C TYR A 59 -1.49 -2.96 -5.04
N CYS A 60 -1.34 -4.23 -5.41
CA CYS A 60 -0.99 -4.69 -6.75
C CYS A 60 -1.81 -5.94 -7.07
N GLU A 61 -2.42 -6.00 -8.26
CA GLU A 61 -3.15 -7.18 -8.76
C GLU A 61 -4.14 -7.86 -7.79
N GLY A 62 -4.83 -7.08 -6.94
CA GLY A 62 -5.77 -7.65 -5.97
C GLY A 62 -5.18 -8.00 -4.60
N VAL A 63 -3.85 -7.97 -4.47
CA VAL A 63 -3.11 -8.26 -3.24
C VAL A 63 -2.78 -6.96 -2.51
N VAL A 64 -2.88 -7.00 -1.18
CA VAL A 64 -2.42 -5.92 -0.29
C VAL A 64 -1.25 -6.46 0.54
N GLY A 65 -0.14 -5.75 0.53
CA GLY A 65 1.08 -6.16 1.24
C GLY A 65 2.09 -5.02 1.38
N ASN A 66 3.18 -5.31 2.07
CA ASN A 66 4.26 -4.38 2.34
C ASN A 66 5.28 -4.37 1.20
N PHE A 67 5.85 -3.22 0.88
CA PHE A 67 6.96 -3.11 -0.05
C PHE A 67 7.93 -1.99 0.36
N HIS A 68 9.17 -2.13 -0.08
CA HIS A 68 10.22 -1.12 0.14
C HIS A 68 10.24 -0.08 -0.99
N GLY A 69 10.48 1.18 -0.61
CA GLY A 69 10.50 2.31 -1.54
C GLY A 69 11.65 2.26 -2.54
N ASP A 70 12.78 1.64 -2.19
CA ASP A 70 13.95 1.46 -3.05
C ASP A 70 13.69 0.60 -4.30
N ALA A 71 12.73 -0.34 -4.23
CA ALA A 71 12.34 -1.21 -5.33
C ALA A 71 11.41 -0.52 -6.36
N VAL A 72 10.99 0.73 -6.12
CA VAL A 72 9.97 1.41 -6.93
C VAL A 72 10.34 2.85 -7.28
N ARG A 73 9.66 3.40 -8.29
CA ARG A 73 9.67 4.83 -8.62
C ARG A 73 8.32 5.45 -8.37
N PHE A 74 8.23 6.35 -7.39
CA PHE A 74 7.02 7.13 -7.13
C PHE A 74 6.73 8.12 -8.28
N HIS A 75 5.46 8.20 -8.69
CA HIS A 75 5.03 9.09 -9.78
C HIS A 75 4.87 10.55 -9.34
N GLY A 76 5.03 10.83 -8.05
CA GLY A 76 4.92 12.16 -7.49
C GLY A 76 4.93 12.11 -5.96
N ARG A 77 4.64 13.26 -5.34
CA ARG A 77 4.57 13.34 -3.89
C ARG A 77 3.36 12.57 -3.37
N LEU A 78 3.59 11.64 -2.45
CA LEU A 78 2.52 10.94 -1.75
C LEU A 78 1.67 11.91 -0.92
N LYS A 79 0.35 11.74 -0.97
CA LYS A 79 -0.59 12.48 -0.11
C LYS A 79 -0.33 12.11 1.35
N LYS A 80 -0.51 13.07 2.26
CA LYS A 80 -0.49 12.76 3.69
C LYS A 80 -1.68 11.85 4.01
N PRO A 81 -1.48 10.71 4.68
CA PRO A 81 -2.59 9.85 5.07
C PRO A 81 -3.52 10.62 6.01
N VAL A 82 -4.78 10.79 5.60
CA VAL A 82 -5.82 11.36 6.45
C VAL A 82 -6.37 10.21 7.30
N LEU A 83 -5.73 9.93 8.43
CA LEU A 83 -6.32 9.08 9.47
C LEU A 83 -7.46 9.85 10.15
N THR A 84 -8.60 10.00 9.46
CA THR A 84 -9.84 10.30 10.17
C THR A 84 -10.23 9.05 10.94
N LYS A 85 -9.82 8.99 12.20
CA LYS A 85 -10.37 8.08 13.20
C LYS A 85 -11.86 8.43 13.32
N ARG A 86 -12.72 7.80 12.51
CA ARG A 86 -14.15 7.76 12.84
C ARG A 86 -14.24 6.86 14.05
N GLY A 87 -14.27 7.47 15.24
CA GLY A 87 -14.74 6.77 16.41
C GLY A 87 -16.10 6.20 16.06
N SER A 88 -16.24 4.88 16.12
CA SER A 88 -17.55 4.26 16.14
C SER A 88 -18.23 4.82 17.38
N ALA A 89 -19.15 5.77 17.20
CA ALA A 89 -20.14 6.05 18.22
C ALA A 89 -20.96 4.77 18.33
N ALA A 90 -20.74 4.02 19.40
CA ALA A 90 -21.65 2.95 19.79
C ALA A 90 -23.03 3.58 19.99
N SER A 91 -24.03 3.06 19.28
CA SER A 91 -25.45 3.24 19.60
C SER A 91 -25.96 1.97 20.26
#